data_AF-A0A2Y9LE70-F1
#
_entry.id   AF-A0A2Y9LE70-F1
#
_cell.length_a   1.000
_cell.length_b   1.000
_cell.length_c   1.000
_cell.angle_alpha   90.00
_cell.angle_beta   90.00
_cell.angle_gamma   90.00
#
_symmetry.space_group_name_H-M   'P 1'
#
loop_
_entity.id
_entity.type
_entity.pdbx_description
1 polymer ?
#
loop_
_entity_poly.entity_id
_entity_poly.type
_entity_poly.pdbx_seq_one_letter_code
_entity_poly.pdbx_strand_id
1 'polypeptide(L)'
;MEDYLQGCRAALQEFRPLHVVLGNEACDLDSMVSALALAFYLAKVSPYDAALEEAVVEVLDHRPMEQKHCPPCHVCVELVGSCATLVTERILQGAPEILDGQTAALLHGTIILDCVNMDVKVGKATPKDSKYVEKLEALFPDLPKRNDIFDSLQKAKFDVSGLTTEQMLRKDQKTIFRQGTKVAISAIYMDLEAFLQRSGLIADLHAFCQAHSCDVLVTMTIFFNTHNEPVRQLAIFCPHAALRMTICGVLERSHSPSLKLTPAPSAHPHLQAYLQGNTQISRKKLLPLLQEALSAYFESMRIPSGQLETEGVCREQADRELDRAGNSLFPGLSQDEEEPPLPPTPMNSLVDECPLDQGLPKLSAEAIFEKCSQISQSQSATASLSTK
;
A
#
# COMPACT_ATOMS: atom_id res chain seq x y z
N MET A 1 -1.34 11.61 24.53
CA MET A 1 -1.56 11.82 23.07
C MET A 1 -2.78 12.69 22.73
N GLU A 2 -3.88 12.63 23.49
CA GLU A 2 -5.13 13.36 23.21
C GLU A 2 -5.00 14.88 23.11
N ASP A 3 -4.39 15.53 24.11
CA ASP A 3 -4.17 16.99 24.12
C ASP A 3 -3.40 17.48 22.89
N TYR A 4 -2.46 16.66 22.39
CA TYR A 4 -1.70 16.96 21.20
C TYR A 4 -2.60 17.02 19.96
N LEU A 5 -3.49 16.04 19.77
CA LEU A 5 -4.41 16.02 18.63
C LEU A 5 -5.42 17.16 18.67
N GLN A 6 -5.94 17.50 19.85
CA GLN A 6 -6.80 18.67 20.02
C GLN A 6 -6.07 19.98 19.66
N GLY A 7 -4.81 20.12 20.09
CA GLY A 7 -3.96 21.26 19.76
C GLY A 7 -3.63 21.37 18.27
N CYS A 8 -3.42 20.26 17.56
CA CYS A 8 -3.17 20.24 16.12
C CYS A 8 -4.32 20.89 15.31
N ARG A 9 -5.57 20.69 15.72
CA ARG A 9 -6.73 21.29 15.03
C ARG A 9 -6.71 22.82 15.09
N ALA A 10 -6.34 23.39 16.24
CA ALA A 10 -6.20 24.83 16.38
C ALA A 10 -5.02 25.36 15.55
N ALA A 11 -3.90 24.64 15.53
CA ALA A 11 -2.72 25.01 14.75
C ALA A 11 -2.97 25.07 13.23
N LEU A 12 -3.88 24.23 12.69
CA LEU A 12 -4.25 24.26 11.28
C LEU A 12 -5.01 25.53 10.87
N GLN A 13 -5.57 26.27 11.83
CA GLN A 13 -6.27 27.54 11.58
C GLN A 13 -5.30 28.73 11.59
N GLU A 14 -4.06 28.51 12.01
CA GLU A 14 -3.00 29.52 12.04
C GLU A 14 -2.14 29.36 10.76
N PHE A 15 -1.95 30.44 9.99
CA PHE A 15 -1.12 30.46 8.78
C PHE A 15 0.39 30.42 9.12
N ARG A 16 0.82 29.33 9.77
CA ARG A 16 2.22 29.09 10.17
C ARG A 16 2.80 27.88 9.41
N PRO A 17 4.13 27.79 9.27
CA PRO A 17 4.77 26.58 8.75
C PRO A 17 4.37 25.35 9.58
N LEU A 18 4.03 24.25 8.90
CA LEU A 18 3.58 23.00 9.52
C LEU A 18 4.52 21.87 9.14
N HIS A 19 4.94 21.09 10.15
CA HIS A 19 5.54 19.79 9.93
C HIS A 19 4.42 18.73 9.92
N VAL A 20 4.29 18.01 8.82
CA VAL A 20 3.29 16.95 8.66
C VAL A 20 4.00 15.61 8.57
N VAL A 21 3.59 14.66 9.42
CA VAL A 21 4.01 13.25 9.31
C VAL A 21 2.88 12.48 8.63
N LEU A 22 3.19 11.83 7.51
CA LEU A 22 2.21 11.10 6.69
C LEU A 22 2.59 9.63 6.58
N GLY A 23 1.58 8.76 6.72
CA GLY A 23 1.67 7.35 6.39
C GLY A 23 1.42 7.08 4.91
N ASN A 24 1.29 5.81 4.53
CA ASN A 24 1.00 5.45 3.14
C ASN A 24 -0.48 5.71 2.75
N GLU A 25 -0.76 5.62 1.44
CA GLU A 25 -2.07 5.91 0.85
C GLU A 25 -3.19 4.95 1.28
N ALA A 26 -2.85 3.74 1.73
CA ALA A 26 -3.83 2.76 2.20
C ALA A 26 -4.32 3.07 3.62
N CYS A 27 -3.62 3.93 4.36
CA CYS A 27 -3.96 4.35 5.72
C CYS A 27 -4.28 3.14 6.62
N ASP A 28 -3.49 2.07 6.51
CA ASP A 28 -3.58 0.92 7.40
C ASP A 28 -3.18 1.28 8.84
N LEU A 29 -3.43 0.35 9.77
CA LEU A 29 -3.17 0.59 11.19
C LEU A 29 -1.71 0.99 11.43
N ASP A 30 -0.77 0.37 10.72
CA ASP A 30 0.67 0.67 10.79
C ASP A 30 0.99 2.09 10.35
N SER A 31 0.46 2.52 9.20
CA SER A 31 0.64 3.88 8.69
C SER A 31 0.06 4.93 9.64
N MET A 32 -1.16 4.70 10.14
CA MET A 32 -1.84 5.64 11.02
C MET A 32 -1.13 5.76 12.37
N VAL A 33 -0.83 4.64 13.02
CA VAL A 33 -0.19 4.63 14.34
C VAL A 33 1.25 5.13 14.25
N SER A 34 2.01 4.72 13.23
CA SER A 34 3.38 5.20 13.02
C SER A 34 3.42 6.71 12.81
N ALA A 35 2.53 7.26 11.98
CA ALA A 35 2.46 8.71 11.75
C ALA A 35 2.08 9.48 13.02
N LEU A 36 1.05 9.03 13.75
CA LEU A 36 0.59 9.66 14.99
C LEU A 36 1.66 9.62 16.08
N ALA A 37 2.26 8.45 16.31
CA ALA A 37 3.27 8.27 17.35
C ALA A 37 4.55 9.05 17.05
N LEU A 38 5.00 9.07 15.77
CA LEU A 38 6.17 9.85 15.37
C LEU A 38 5.88 11.36 15.46
N ALA A 39 4.72 11.83 15.01
CA ALA A 39 4.35 13.24 15.11
C ALA A 39 4.28 13.71 16.57
N PHE A 40 3.70 12.87 17.44
CA PHE A 40 3.65 13.13 18.88
C PHE A 40 5.05 13.19 19.51
N TYR A 41 5.93 12.26 19.14
CA TYR A 41 7.33 12.27 19.56
C TYR A 41 8.06 13.56 19.14
N LEU A 42 7.98 13.93 17.86
CA LEU A 42 8.62 15.13 17.33
C LEU A 42 8.13 16.39 18.04
N ALA A 43 6.82 16.49 18.31
CA ALA A 43 6.25 17.63 19.03
C ALA A 43 6.72 17.75 20.49
N LYS A 44 7.17 16.67 21.11
CA LYS A 44 7.68 16.66 22.50
C LYS A 44 9.18 16.88 22.60
N VAL A 45 9.93 16.52 21.56
CA VAL A 45 11.39 16.51 21.58
C VAL A 45 12.01 17.67 20.79
N SER A 46 11.27 18.27 19.84
CA SER A 46 11.80 19.35 18.99
C SER A 46 11.77 20.73 19.70
N PRO A 47 12.91 21.44 19.78
CA PRO A 47 12.98 22.84 20.14
C PRO A 47 12.98 23.72 18.88
N TYR A 48 11.79 24.14 18.40
CA TYR A 48 11.60 25.14 17.33
C TYR A 48 12.55 25.01 16.12
N ASP A 49 12.24 24.10 15.20
CA ASP A 49 13.13 23.76 14.09
C ASP A 49 13.14 24.79 12.94
N ALA A 50 14.16 25.66 12.96
CA ALA A 50 14.58 26.48 11.82
C ALA A 50 15.18 25.65 10.65
N ALA A 51 15.28 24.32 10.79
CA ALA A 51 15.87 23.41 9.81
C ALA A 51 14.86 22.82 8.80
N LEU A 52 13.57 23.17 8.89
CA LEU A 52 12.48 22.56 8.12
C LEU A 52 12.25 23.19 6.73
N GLU A 53 13.24 23.88 6.17
CA GLU A 53 13.08 24.68 4.96
C GLU A 53 13.21 23.90 3.64
N GLU A 54 13.44 22.58 3.66
CA GLU A 54 13.39 21.75 2.45
C GLU A 54 12.53 20.48 2.61
N ALA A 55 11.76 20.17 1.56
CA ALA A 55 10.66 19.21 1.55
C ALA A 55 11.09 17.75 1.78
N VAL A 56 10.34 17.08 2.67
CA VAL A 56 10.58 15.75 3.27
C VAL A 56 11.88 15.71 4.08
N VAL A 57 11.76 15.70 5.41
CA VAL A 57 12.93 15.75 6.32
C VAL A 57 13.40 14.38 6.81
N GLU A 58 12.49 13.38 6.85
CA GLU A 58 12.82 12.01 7.24
C GLU A 58 11.81 11.01 6.65
N VAL A 59 12.30 9.82 6.25
CA VAL A 59 11.46 8.67 5.86
C VAL A 59 11.79 7.47 6.76
N LEU A 60 10.77 6.95 7.43
CA LEU A 60 10.80 5.65 8.12
C LEU A 60 9.92 4.67 7.34
N ASP A 61 10.49 3.61 6.77
CA ASP A 61 9.73 2.60 6.03
C ASP A 61 10.31 1.21 6.29
N HIS A 62 9.46 0.18 6.21
CA HIS A 62 9.83 -1.23 6.36
C HIS A 62 9.73 -2.01 5.03
N ARG A 63 9.34 -1.33 3.94
CA ARG A 63 9.27 -1.91 2.59
C ARG A 63 10.63 -1.84 1.90
N PRO A 64 10.99 -2.82 1.04
CA PRO A 64 12.13 -2.69 0.15
C PRO A 64 11.99 -1.40 -0.68
N MET A 65 13.07 -0.61 -0.81
CA MET A 65 13.02 0.62 -1.59
C MET A 65 12.70 0.32 -3.06
N GLU A 66 11.56 0.79 -3.55
CA GLU A 66 11.14 0.66 -4.95
C GLU A 66 11.74 1.77 -5.85
N GLN A 67 12.27 2.86 -5.27
CA GLN A 67 12.77 4.03 -6.02
C GLN A 67 14.27 3.94 -6.34
N LYS A 68 14.63 4.31 -7.59
CA LYS A 68 16.02 4.50 -8.05
C LYS A 68 16.67 5.81 -7.56
N HIS A 69 15.90 6.70 -6.93
CA HIS A 69 16.37 7.98 -6.42
C HIS A 69 15.99 8.10 -4.94
N CYS A 70 17.01 8.22 -4.08
CA CYS A 70 16.78 8.55 -2.67
C CYS A 70 16.37 10.02 -2.56
N PRO A 71 15.34 10.37 -1.78
CA PRO A 71 15.08 11.77 -1.46
C PRO A 71 16.31 12.39 -0.75
N PRO A 72 16.51 13.72 -0.83
CA PRO A 72 17.64 14.42 -0.20
C PRO A 72 17.48 14.53 1.33
N CYS A 73 16.97 13.50 1.99
CA CYS A 73 16.62 13.50 3.40
C CYS A 73 17.16 12.26 4.12
N HIS A 74 17.04 12.22 5.46
CA HIS A 74 17.38 11.02 6.22
C HIS A 74 16.38 9.91 5.89
N VAL A 75 16.88 8.73 5.48
CA VAL A 75 16.04 7.58 5.13
C VAL A 75 16.47 6.39 5.98
N CYS A 76 15.60 5.96 6.90
CA CYS A 76 15.78 4.72 7.64
C CYS A 76 14.83 3.67 7.04
N VAL A 77 15.40 2.77 6.24
CA VAL A 77 14.68 1.61 5.70
C VAL A 77 15.28 0.35 6.29
N GLU A 78 14.50 -0.32 7.12
CA GLU A 78 14.90 -1.60 7.72
C GLU A 78 13.80 -2.62 7.53
N LEU A 79 14.17 -3.83 7.11
CA LEU A 79 13.21 -4.91 6.91
C LEU A 79 12.74 -5.43 8.28
N VAL A 80 11.58 -4.94 8.72
CA VAL A 80 10.86 -5.37 9.92
C VAL A 80 9.40 -5.70 9.59
N GLY A 81 8.71 -6.40 10.49
CA GLY A 81 7.33 -6.80 10.30
C GLY A 81 6.35 -5.63 10.28
N SER A 82 6.65 -4.54 11.00
CA SER A 82 5.82 -3.33 11.12
C SER A 82 6.69 -2.07 11.24
N CYS A 83 6.29 -0.97 10.58
CA CYS A 83 6.93 0.34 10.74
C CYS A 83 6.84 0.85 12.19
N ALA A 84 5.74 0.52 12.90
CA ALA A 84 5.57 0.87 14.30
C ALA A 84 6.69 0.31 15.20
N THR A 85 7.39 -0.77 14.78
CA THR A 85 8.61 -1.25 15.46
C THR A 85 9.73 -0.21 15.41
N LEU A 86 9.95 0.43 14.27
CA LEU A 86 10.97 1.47 14.10
C LEU A 86 10.60 2.76 14.85
N VAL A 87 9.32 3.13 14.83
CA VAL A 87 8.81 4.27 15.61
C VAL A 87 8.97 4.01 17.11
N THR A 88 8.63 2.82 17.58
CA THR A 88 8.82 2.41 18.98
C THR A 88 10.29 2.48 19.37
N GLU A 89 11.19 1.99 18.52
CA GLU A 89 12.62 2.10 18.74
C GLU A 89 13.07 3.54 18.92
N ARG A 90 12.67 4.43 18.00
CA ARG A 90 13.05 5.84 18.00
C ARG A 90 12.61 6.53 19.29
N ILE A 91 11.37 6.28 19.72
CA ILE A 91 10.83 6.85 20.96
C ILE A 91 11.63 6.35 22.15
N LEU A 92 11.85 5.04 22.27
CA LEU A 92 12.55 4.45 23.41
C LEU A 92 14.03 4.84 23.50
N GLN A 93 14.67 5.15 22.38
CA GLN A 93 16.05 5.63 22.34
C GLN A 93 16.19 7.14 22.62
N GLY A 94 15.17 7.93 22.26
CA GLY A 94 15.21 9.38 22.37
C GLY A 94 14.57 9.94 23.64
N ALA A 95 13.29 9.64 23.84
CA ALA A 95 12.47 10.21 24.91
C ALA A 95 11.43 9.18 25.39
N PRO A 96 11.85 8.08 26.06
CA PRO A 96 10.95 7.02 26.50
C PRO A 96 9.83 7.51 27.42
N GLU A 97 10.05 8.59 28.16
CA GLU A 97 9.11 9.20 29.11
C GLU A 97 7.85 9.76 28.46
N ILE A 98 7.81 9.93 27.12
CA ILE A 98 6.61 10.39 26.44
C ILE A 98 5.57 9.28 26.27
N LEU A 99 5.98 8.00 26.41
CA LEU A 99 5.06 6.88 26.26
C LEU A 99 4.14 6.82 27.47
N ASP A 100 2.85 6.88 27.20
CA ASP A 100 1.79 6.51 28.12
C ASP A 100 1.22 5.13 27.75
N GLY A 101 0.39 4.55 28.62
CA GLY A 101 -0.21 3.24 28.37
C GLY A 101 -1.05 3.18 27.09
N GLN A 102 -1.65 4.31 26.69
CA GLN A 102 -2.44 4.40 25.46
C GLN A 102 -1.55 4.33 24.21
N THR A 103 -0.49 5.14 24.15
CA THR A 103 0.46 5.17 23.03
C THR A 103 1.21 3.84 22.93
N ALA A 104 1.59 3.26 24.08
CA ALA A 104 2.18 1.93 24.14
C ALA A 104 1.23 0.85 23.61
N ALA A 105 -0.06 0.89 23.94
CA ALA A 105 -1.06 -0.05 23.44
C ALA A 105 -1.29 0.08 21.93
N LEU A 106 -1.26 1.30 21.39
CA LEU A 106 -1.35 1.53 19.95
C LEU A 106 -0.16 0.92 19.22
N LEU A 107 1.07 1.20 19.67
CA LEU A 107 2.29 0.64 19.09
C LEU A 107 2.32 -0.89 19.21
N HIS A 108 2.03 -1.42 20.41
CA HIS A 108 1.98 -2.86 20.69
C HIS A 108 0.97 -3.58 19.80
N GLY A 109 -0.30 -3.15 19.80
CA GLY A 109 -1.35 -3.79 19.02
C GLY A 109 -1.07 -3.76 17.52
N THR A 110 -0.47 -2.66 17.03
CA THR A 110 -0.07 -2.51 15.62
C THR A 110 1.02 -3.50 15.23
N ILE A 111 2.10 -3.58 16.00
CA ILE A 111 3.20 -4.51 15.74
C ILE A 111 2.67 -5.96 15.79
N ILE A 112 1.86 -6.29 16.80
CA ILE A 112 1.24 -7.63 16.95
C ILE A 112 0.38 -7.99 15.74
N LEU A 113 -0.47 -7.09 15.25
CA LEU A 113 -1.33 -7.34 14.09
C LEU A 113 -0.52 -7.59 12.81
N ASP A 114 0.45 -6.73 12.52
CA ASP A 114 1.21 -6.77 11.28
C ASP A 114 2.18 -7.96 11.20
N CYS A 115 2.74 -8.31 12.35
CA CYS A 115 3.58 -9.49 12.56
C CYS A 115 2.79 -10.79 12.74
N VAL A 116 1.45 -10.75 12.64
CA VAL A 116 0.57 -11.92 12.77
C VAL A 116 0.83 -12.66 14.08
N ASN A 117 0.78 -11.92 15.18
CA ASN A 117 1.00 -12.41 16.54
C ASN A 117 2.35 -13.13 16.73
N MET A 118 3.38 -12.71 16.00
CA MET A 118 4.71 -13.33 16.02
C MET A 118 4.71 -14.81 15.62
N ASP A 119 3.73 -15.25 14.82
CA ASP A 119 3.65 -16.64 14.38
C ASP A 119 4.83 -17.00 13.46
N VAL A 120 5.71 -17.86 13.99
CA VAL A 120 6.90 -18.37 13.30
C VAL A 120 6.55 -19.10 12.01
N LYS A 121 5.36 -19.72 11.92
CA LYS A 121 4.91 -20.41 10.70
C LYS A 121 4.63 -19.44 9.56
N VAL A 122 4.16 -18.23 9.89
CA VAL A 122 3.88 -17.17 8.90
C VAL A 122 5.17 -16.45 8.53
N GLY A 123 6.11 -16.33 9.46
CA GLY A 123 7.47 -15.83 9.19
C GLY A 123 7.51 -14.35 8.83
N LYS A 124 6.51 -13.57 9.27
CA LYS A 124 6.44 -12.12 9.04
C LYS A 124 7.22 -11.30 10.08
N ALA A 125 7.27 -11.78 11.32
CA ALA A 125 7.97 -11.12 12.41
C ALA A 125 9.49 -11.28 12.27
N THR A 126 10.22 -10.23 12.62
CA THR A 126 11.67 -10.26 12.78
C THR A 126 12.05 -10.29 14.27
N PRO A 127 13.31 -10.64 14.61
CA PRO A 127 13.77 -10.56 16.00
C PRO A 127 13.63 -9.16 16.62
N LYS A 128 13.68 -8.11 15.79
CA LYS A 128 13.53 -6.72 16.23
C LYS A 128 12.09 -6.43 16.65
N ASP A 129 11.10 -6.94 15.92
CA ASP A 129 9.69 -6.80 16.29
C ASP A 129 9.42 -7.45 17.66
N SER A 130 9.88 -8.69 17.86
CA SER A 130 9.75 -9.39 19.15
C SER A 130 10.40 -8.62 20.29
N LYS A 131 11.62 -8.11 20.08
CA LYS A 131 12.38 -7.34 21.07
C LYS A 131 11.63 -6.07 21.50
N TYR A 132 11.04 -5.32 20.56
CA TYR A 132 10.36 -4.07 20.89
C TYR A 132 8.96 -4.29 21.49
N VAL A 133 8.27 -5.37 21.11
CA VAL A 133 7.06 -5.80 21.82
C VAL A 133 7.37 -6.16 23.28
N GLU A 134 8.42 -6.95 23.53
CA GLU A 134 8.82 -7.32 24.89
C GLU A 134 9.22 -6.10 25.74
N LYS A 135 9.87 -5.10 25.13
CA LYS A 135 10.17 -3.82 25.81
C LYS A 135 8.90 -3.06 26.20
N LEU A 136 7.91 -2.98 25.30
CA LEU A 136 6.63 -2.33 25.61
C LEU A 136 5.90 -3.05 26.74
N GLU A 137 5.86 -4.39 26.70
CA GLU A 137 5.24 -5.22 27.75
C GLU A 137 5.93 -5.08 29.11
N ALA A 138 7.27 -4.95 29.12
CA ALA A 138 8.03 -4.73 30.35
C ALA A 138 7.79 -3.33 30.96
N LEU A 139 7.65 -2.30 30.11
CA LEU A 139 7.41 -0.93 30.55
C LEU A 139 5.94 -0.69 30.96
N PHE A 140 5.01 -1.41 30.32
CA PHE A 140 3.56 -1.28 30.55
C PHE A 140 2.93 -2.66 30.80
N PRO A 141 3.01 -3.19 32.03
CA PRO A 141 2.52 -4.54 32.35
C PRO A 141 1.00 -4.73 32.18
N ASP A 142 0.24 -3.64 32.19
CA ASP A 142 -1.22 -3.65 32.02
C ASP A 142 -1.66 -3.70 30.54
N LEU A 143 -0.71 -3.78 29.59
CA LEU A 143 -1.02 -3.94 28.18
C LEU A 143 -1.86 -5.19 27.91
N PRO A 144 -2.79 -5.14 26.94
CA PRO A 144 -3.54 -6.32 26.50
C PRO A 144 -2.61 -7.49 26.13
N LYS A 145 -3.02 -8.71 26.46
CA LYS A 145 -2.28 -9.91 26.05
C LYS A 145 -2.24 -10.00 24.52
N ARG A 146 -1.11 -10.47 23.98
CA ARG A 146 -0.87 -10.57 22.53
C ARG A 146 -2.01 -11.26 21.77
N ASN A 147 -2.50 -12.41 22.26
CA ASN A 147 -3.60 -13.13 21.61
C ASN A 147 -4.91 -12.33 21.65
N ASP A 148 -5.26 -11.73 22.79
CA ASP A 148 -6.52 -11.01 22.96
C ASP A 148 -6.58 -9.78 22.04
N ILE A 149 -5.47 -9.02 21.98
CA ILE A 149 -5.38 -7.85 21.10
C ILE A 149 -5.31 -8.25 19.62
N PHE A 150 -4.57 -9.32 19.30
CA PHE A 150 -4.52 -9.85 17.95
C PHE A 150 -5.90 -10.26 17.45
N ASP A 151 -6.62 -11.07 18.21
CA ASP A 151 -7.94 -11.57 17.84
C ASP A 151 -8.95 -10.42 17.69
N SER A 152 -8.92 -9.44 18.61
CA SER A 152 -9.77 -8.25 18.56
C SER A 152 -9.51 -7.42 17.30
N LEU A 153 -8.25 -7.09 17.02
CA LEU A 153 -7.85 -6.30 15.85
C LEU A 153 -8.08 -7.06 14.54
N GLN A 154 -7.80 -8.36 14.52
CA GLN A 154 -8.01 -9.24 13.38
C GLN A 154 -9.51 -9.32 13.06
N LYS A 155 -10.37 -9.49 14.07
CA LYS A 155 -11.83 -9.45 13.90
C LYS A 155 -12.29 -8.10 13.35
N ALA A 156 -11.83 -7.00 13.92
CA ALA A 156 -12.19 -5.65 13.45
C ALA A 156 -11.71 -5.39 12.02
N LYS A 157 -10.53 -5.89 11.64
CA LYS A 157 -9.96 -5.75 10.29
C LYS A 157 -10.81 -6.45 9.23
N PHE A 158 -11.39 -7.59 9.57
CA PHE A 158 -12.22 -8.42 8.67
C PHE A 158 -13.71 -8.07 8.72
N ASP A 159 -14.17 -7.31 9.71
CA ASP A 159 -15.55 -6.83 9.73
C ASP A 159 -15.74 -5.71 8.70
N VAL A 160 -16.38 -6.08 7.59
CA VAL A 160 -16.76 -5.17 6.52
C VAL A 160 -18.29 -5.05 6.37
N SER A 161 -19.05 -5.57 7.34
CA SER A 161 -20.52 -5.68 7.26
C SER A 161 -21.23 -4.33 7.11
N GLY A 162 -20.67 -3.27 7.68
CA GLY A 162 -21.20 -1.90 7.59
C GLY A 162 -20.76 -1.10 6.36
N LEU A 163 -19.96 -1.69 5.45
CA LEU A 163 -19.37 -0.96 4.33
C LEU A 163 -20.19 -1.09 3.03
N THR A 164 -20.31 0.04 2.32
CA THR A 164 -20.74 0.04 0.91
C THR A 164 -19.67 -0.60 0.03
N THR A 165 -20.02 -0.93 -1.22
CA THR A 165 -19.08 -1.53 -2.17
C THR A 165 -17.89 -0.61 -2.45
N GLU A 166 -18.15 0.69 -2.66
CA GLU A 166 -17.10 1.71 -2.84
C GLU A 166 -16.14 1.74 -1.65
N GLN A 167 -16.69 1.74 -0.42
CA GLN A 167 -15.87 1.79 0.79
C GLN A 167 -15.02 0.53 0.97
N MET A 168 -15.56 -0.65 0.65
CA MET A 168 -14.77 -1.89 0.64
C MET A 168 -13.61 -1.82 -0.36
N LEU A 169 -13.87 -1.30 -1.55
CA LEU A 169 -12.86 -1.16 -2.61
C LEU A 169 -11.75 -0.18 -2.23
N ARG A 170 -12.08 0.93 -1.56
CA ARG A 170 -11.09 1.92 -1.10
C ARG A 170 -10.31 1.51 0.15
N LYS A 171 -10.94 0.77 1.07
CA LYS A 171 -10.41 0.45 2.40
C LYS A 171 -8.96 -0.05 2.39
N ASP A 172 -8.62 -0.89 1.42
CA ASP A 172 -7.27 -1.40 1.23
C ASP A 172 -6.95 -1.49 -0.26
N GLN A 173 -6.75 -0.33 -0.87
CA GLN A 173 -6.45 -0.16 -2.28
C GLN A 173 -4.98 0.18 -2.51
N LYS A 174 -4.40 -0.30 -3.61
CA LYS A 174 -3.20 0.27 -4.22
C LYS A 174 -3.44 0.48 -5.71
N THR A 175 -2.77 1.46 -6.30
CA THR A 175 -2.88 1.76 -7.72
C THR A 175 -1.54 1.58 -8.41
N ILE A 176 -1.56 1.07 -9.64
CA ILE A 176 -0.43 1.14 -10.56
C ILE A 176 -0.84 1.88 -11.83
N PHE A 177 0.14 2.51 -12.46
CA PHE A 177 -0.04 3.24 -13.71
C PHE A 177 1.04 2.86 -14.71
N ARG A 178 0.66 2.69 -15.98
CA ARG A 178 1.58 2.49 -17.09
C ARG A 178 0.98 3.02 -18.38
N GLN A 179 1.71 3.91 -19.05
CA GLN A 179 1.40 4.44 -20.40
C GLN A 179 -0.07 4.85 -20.59
N GLY A 180 -0.66 5.55 -19.61
CA GLY A 180 -2.05 6.00 -19.67
C GLY A 180 -3.07 5.04 -19.07
N THR A 181 -2.73 3.77 -18.83
CA THR A 181 -3.62 2.81 -18.17
C THR A 181 -3.40 2.80 -16.65
N LYS A 182 -4.47 3.00 -15.90
CA LYS A 182 -4.52 2.96 -14.43
C LYS A 182 -5.23 1.69 -13.96
N VAL A 183 -4.56 0.91 -13.10
CA VAL A 183 -5.12 -0.30 -12.49
C VAL A 183 -5.23 -0.09 -10.99
N ALA A 184 -6.44 -0.18 -10.45
CA ALA A 184 -6.70 -0.23 -9.02
C ALA A 184 -6.73 -1.68 -8.55
N ILE A 185 -6.12 -1.96 -7.39
CA ILE A 185 -6.10 -3.30 -6.79
C ILE A 185 -6.56 -3.20 -5.33
N SER A 186 -7.73 -3.77 -5.06
CA SER A 186 -8.39 -3.69 -3.76
C SER A 186 -8.36 -5.04 -3.05
N ALA A 187 -7.93 -5.06 -1.79
CA ALA A 187 -8.08 -6.22 -0.93
C ALA A 187 -9.44 -6.17 -0.23
N ILE A 188 -10.23 -7.23 -0.38
CA ILE A 188 -11.59 -7.32 0.17
C ILE A 188 -11.65 -8.45 1.20
N TYR A 189 -12.17 -8.14 2.38
CA TYR A 189 -12.13 -9.02 3.55
C TYR A 189 -13.42 -9.84 3.69
N MET A 190 -13.79 -10.56 2.63
CA MET A 190 -14.94 -11.48 2.61
C MET A 190 -14.74 -12.51 1.50
N ASP A 191 -15.60 -13.52 1.43
CA ASP A 191 -15.61 -14.47 0.31
C ASP A 191 -16.02 -13.81 -1.02
N LEU A 192 -15.43 -14.27 -2.14
CA LEU A 192 -15.68 -13.72 -3.46
C LEU A 192 -17.09 -13.95 -3.95
N GLU A 193 -17.69 -15.12 -3.72
CA GLU A 193 -19.08 -15.36 -4.12
C GLU A 193 -20.02 -14.38 -3.42
N ALA A 194 -19.84 -14.20 -2.11
CA ALA A 194 -20.58 -13.22 -1.33
C ALA A 194 -20.35 -11.77 -1.83
N PHE A 195 -19.13 -11.41 -2.22
CA PHE A 195 -18.82 -10.11 -2.82
C PHE A 195 -19.53 -9.93 -4.16
N LEU A 196 -19.50 -10.97 -5.02
CA LEU A 196 -20.11 -10.95 -6.36
C LEU A 196 -21.65 -10.90 -6.32
N GLN A 197 -22.26 -11.35 -5.23
CA GLN A 197 -23.72 -11.33 -5.02
C GLN A 197 -24.24 -10.01 -4.42
N ARG A 198 -23.37 -9.03 -4.12
CA ARG A 198 -23.80 -7.74 -3.58
C ARG A 198 -24.75 -7.02 -4.54
N SER A 199 -25.82 -6.44 -3.97
CA SER A 199 -26.80 -5.66 -4.74
C SER A 199 -26.12 -4.50 -5.46
N GLY A 200 -26.41 -4.34 -6.75
CA GLY A 200 -25.88 -3.24 -7.55
C GLY A 200 -24.38 -3.33 -7.88
N LEU A 201 -23.69 -4.43 -7.56
CA LEU A 201 -22.23 -4.55 -7.66
C LEU A 201 -21.67 -4.02 -8.99
N ILE A 202 -22.20 -4.45 -10.14
CA ILE A 202 -21.67 -4.05 -11.44
C ILE A 202 -21.76 -2.53 -11.65
N ALA A 203 -22.87 -1.91 -11.23
CA ALA A 203 -23.02 -0.47 -11.29
C ALA A 203 -22.02 0.24 -10.36
N ASP A 204 -21.81 -0.30 -9.15
CA ASP A 204 -20.82 0.20 -8.20
C ASP A 204 -19.39 0.09 -8.74
N LEU A 205 -19.02 -1.03 -9.37
CA LEU A 205 -17.69 -1.22 -9.99
C LEU A 205 -17.47 -0.21 -11.13
N HIS A 206 -18.49 0.02 -11.96
CA HIS A 206 -18.43 1.06 -13.00
C HIS A 206 -18.30 2.46 -12.40
N ALA A 207 -19.11 2.81 -11.40
CA ALA A 207 -19.07 4.11 -10.73
C ALA A 207 -17.72 4.34 -10.06
N PHE A 208 -17.15 3.32 -9.42
CA PHE A 208 -15.82 3.36 -8.83
C PHE A 208 -14.74 3.63 -9.89
N CYS A 209 -14.75 2.89 -10.99
CA CYS A 209 -13.80 3.09 -12.09
C CYS A 209 -13.85 4.50 -12.66
N GLN A 210 -15.05 5.07 -12.81
CA GLN A 210 -15.23 6.46 -13.27
C GLN A 210 -14.71 7.46 -12.24
N ALA A 211 -15.15 7.36 -10.99
CA ALA A 211 -14.77 8.28 -9.91
C ALA A 211 -13.27 8.30 -9.64
N HIS A 212 -12.60 7.15 -9.75
CA HIS A 212 -11.16 7.03 -9.52
C HIS A 212 -10.32 7.03 -10.80
N SER A 213 -10.94 7.26 -11.96
CA SER A 213 -10.30 7.26 -13.28
C SER A 213 -9.42 6.01 -13.51
N CYS A 214 -9.93 4.82 -13.16
CA CYS A 214 -9.20 3.57 -13.34
C CYS A 214 -9.82 2.68 -14.42
N ASP A 215 -8.99 2.20 -15.35
CA ASP A 215 -9.40 1.38 -16.49
C ASP A 215 -9.65 -0.08 -16.09
N VAL A 216 -8.95 -0.53 -15.05
CA VAL A 216 -9.03 -1.90 -14.53
C VAL A 216 -9.16 -1.85 -13.02
N LEU A 217 -10.09 -2.64 -12.51
CA LEU A 217 -10.23 -2.91 -11.09
C LEU A 217 -9.95 -4.39 -10.82
N VAL A 218 -8.91 -4.66 -10.05
CA VAL A 218 -8.57 -6.00 -9.57
C VAL A 218 -8.99 -6.11 -8.12
N THR A 219 -9.89 -7.04 -7.83
CA THR A 219 -10.32 -7.35 -6.49
C THR A 219 -9.64 -8.64 -6.03
N MET A 220 -8.87 -8.58 -4.95
CA MET A 220 -8.34 -9.76 -4.28
C MET A 220 -9.09 -9.97 -2.97
N THR A 221 -9.85 -11.05 -2.89
CA THR A 221 -10.53 -11.39 -1.64
C THR A 221 -9.61 -12.16 -0.70
N ILE A 222 -9.85 -12.02 0.60
CA ILE A 222 -9.25 -12.86 1.63
C ILE A 222 -10.27 -13.14 2.74
N PHE A 223 -10.35 -14.40 3.13
CA PHE A 223 -11.07 -14.85 4.31
C PHE A 223 -10.35 -16.08 4.90
N PHE A 224 -10.77 -16.53 6.08
CA PHE A 224 -10.24 -17.74 6.71
C PHE A 224 -11.29 -18.85 6.66
N ASN A 225 -10.86 -20.06 6.27
CA ASN A 225 -11.74 -21.22 6.25
C ASN A 225 -12.00 -21.76 7.67
N THR A 226 -12.74 -22.86 7.78
CA THR A 226 -13.06 -23.53 9.06
C THR A 226 -11.83 -24.05 9.82
N HIS A 227 -10.68 -24.18 9.15
CA HIS A 227 -9.40 -24.59 9.72
C HIS A 227 -8.50 -23.39 10.04
N ASN A 228 -9.01 -22.17 9.95
CA ASN A 228 -8.27 -20.91 10.12
C ASN A 228 -7.12 -20.74 9.12
N GLU A 229 -7.25 -21.31 7.93
CA GLU A 229 -6.29 -21.13 6.84
C GLU A 229 -6.76 -20.02 5.90
N PRO A 230 -5.85 -19.16 5.41
CA PRO A 230 -6.21 -18.07 4.52
C PRO A 230 -6.60 -18.62 3.15
N VAL A 231 -7.77 -18.22 2.68
CA VAL A 231 -8.25 -18.44 1.31
C VAL A 231 -8.15 -17.12 0.56
N ARG A 232 -7.66 -17.17 -0.68
CA ARG A 232 -7.62 -16.01 -1.59
C ARG A 232 -8.33 -16.32 -2.88
N GLN A 233 -9.06 -15.35 -3.39
CA GLN A 233 -9.68 -15.41 -4.71
C GLN A 233 -9.46 -14.06 -5.41
N LEU A 234 -9.68 -14.04 -6.72
CA LEU A 234 -9.39 -12.89 -7.55
C LEU A 234 -10.56 -12.58 -8.47
N ALA A 235 -10.86 -11.31 -8.68
CA ALA A 235 -11.74 -10.84 -9.74
C ALA A 235 -11.12 -9.67 -10.49
N ILE A 236 -11.20 -9.69 -11.81
CA ILE A 236 -10.69 -8.66 -12.71
C ILE A 236 -11.89 -8.05 -13.42
N PHE A 237 -12.20 -6.80 -13.09
CA PHE A 237 -13.20 -6.01 -13.78
C PHE A 237 -12.52 -5.04 -14.75
N CYS A 238 -12.77 -5.21 -16.03
CA CYS A 238 -12.23 -4.37 -17.09
C CYS A 238 -13.15 -4.40 -18.31
N PRO A 239 -13.78 -3.27 -18.68
CA PRO A 239 -14.62 -3.18 -19.88
C PRO A 239 -13.83 -3.43 -21.18
N HIS A 240 -12.55 -3.03 -21.23
CA HIS A 240 -11.72 -3.20 -22.42
C HIS A 240 -11.23 -4.65 -22.57
N ALA A 241 -11.86 -5.39 -23.49
CA ALA A 241 -11.67 -6.84 -23.62
C ALA A 241 -10.22 -7.27 -23.89
N ALA A 242 -9.49 -6.59 -24.78
CA ALA A 242 -8.11 -6.97 -25.10
C ALA A 242 -7.18 -6.86 -23.87
N LEU A 243 -7.25 -5.74 -23.14
CA LEU A 243 -6.50 -5.56 -21.90
C LEU A 243 -6.89 -6.58 -20.83
N ARG A 244 -8.19 -6.84 -20.65
CA ARG A 244 -8.67 -7.86 -19.71
C ARG A 244 -8.06 -9.23 -20.04
N MET A 245 -8.11 -9.65 -21.30
CA MET A 245 -7.57 -10.95 -21.73
C MET A 245 -6.05 -11.03 -21.55
N THR A 246 -5.31 -9.95 -21.82
CA THR A 246 -3.87 -9.92 -21.57
C THR A 246 -3.55 -10.06 -20.08
N ILE A 247 -4.25 -9.31 -19.21
CA ILE A 247 -4.08 -9.41 -17.76
C ILE A 247 -4.37 -10.83 -17.28
N CYS A 248 -5.56 -11.36 -17.60
CA CYS A 248 -5.94 -12.73 -17.25
C CYS A 248 -4.90 -13.75 -17.72
N GLY A 249 -4.46 -13.68 -18.98
CA GLY A 249 -3.51 -14.62 -19.55
C GLY A 249 -2.12 -14.56 -18.90
N VAL A 250 -1.62 -13.38 -18.53
CA VAL A 250 -0.34 -13.25 -17.80
C VAL A 250 -0.47 -13.81 -16.39
N LEU A 251 -1.56 -13.52 -15.69
CA LEU A 251 -1.78 -14.05 -14.34
C LEU A 251 -1.92 -15.59 -14.33
N GLU A 252 -2.62 -16.16 -15.30
CA GLU A 252 -2.79 -17.61 -15.45
C GLU A 252 -1.48 -18.34 -15.76
N ARG A 253 -0.60 -17.75 -16.58
CA ARG A 253 0.67 -18.35 -17.00
C ARG A 253 1.86 -18.00 -16.10
N SER A 254 1.68 -17.15 -15.10
CA SER A 254 2.77 -16.77 -14.20
C SER A 254 3.34 -18.00 -13.48
N HIS A 255 4.66 -18.19 -13.55
CA HIS A 255 5.39 -19.21 -12.82
C HIS A 255 6.23 -18.63 -11.66
N SER A 256 6.46 -17.31 -11.65
CA SER A 256 7.33 -16.64 -10.69
C SER A 256 6.77 -15.27 -10.28
N PRO A 257 5.80 -15.22 -9.34
CA PRO A 257 5.28 -16.33 -8.55
C PRO A 257 4.08 -17.04 -9.20
N SER A 258 3.99 -18.36 -9.04
CA SER A 258 2.85 -19.13 -9.55
C SER A 258 1.59 -18.94 -8.70
N LEU A 259 0.56 -18.35 -9.29
CA LEU A 259 -0.74 -18.07 -8.65
C LEU A 259 -1.64 -19.29 -8.52
N LYS A 260 -1.48 -20.29 -9.40
CA LYS A 260 -2.35 -21.48 -9.51
C LYS A 260 -3.82 -21.10 -9.59
N LEU A 261 -4.16 -20.24 -10.57
CA LEU A 261 -5.52 -19.74 -10.76
C LEU A 261 -6.41 -20.82 -11.38
N THR A 262 -7.61 -20.98 -10.84
CA THR A 262 -8.69 -21.78 -11.43
C THR A 262 -9.87 -20.86 -11.72
N PRO A 263 -10.40 -20.79 -12.94
CA PRO A 263 -11.55 -19.96 -13.26
C PRO A 263 -12.74 -20.25 -12.35
N ALA A 264 -13.41 -19.19 -11.90
CA ALA A 264 -14.64 -19.26 -11.13
C ALA A 264 -15.81 -18.64 -11.94
N PRO A 265 -17.07 -19.05 -11.68
CA PRO A 265 -18.22 -18.47 -12.35
C PRO A 265 -18.31 -16.95 -12.15
N SER A 266 -18.63 -16.23 -13.22
CA SER A 266 -18.96 -14.81 -13.16
C SER A 266 -20.11 -14.52 -14.12
N ALA A 267 -21.06 -13.69 -13.68
CA ALA A 267 -22.29 -13.43 -14.43
C ALA A 267 -22.18 -12.28 -15.44
N HIS A 268 -21.03 -11.61 -15.53
CA HIS A 268 -20.87 -10.36 -16.26
C HIS A 268 -19.71 -10.39 -17.27
N PRO A 269 -19.89 -9.96 -18.53
CA PRO A 269 -18.88 -10.11 -19.59
C PRO A 269 -17.59 -9.30 -19.36
N HIS A 270 -17.64 -8.26 -18.52
CA HIS A 270 -16.47 -7.44 -18.19
C HIS A 270 -15.71 -7.94 -16.96
N LEU A 271 -16.19 -8.99 -16.31
CA LEU A 271 -15.67 -9.50 -15.05
C LEU A 271 -15.13 -10.92 -15.27
N GLN A 272 -13.93 -11.19 -14.78
CA GLN A 272 -13.36 -12.54 -14.75
C GLN A 272 -12.97 -12.90 -13.33
N ALA A 273 -13.42 -14.06 -12.84
CA ALA A 273 -13.19 -14.51 -11.47
C ALA A 273 -12.28 -15.75 -11.43
N TYR A 274 -11.54 -15.91 -10.34
CA TYR A 274 -10.61 -17.01 -10.10
C TYR A 274 -10.56 -17.42 -8.63
N LEU A 275 -10.44 -18.73 -8.38
CA LEU A 275 -9.88 -19.25 -7.14
C LEU A 275 -8.36 -19.21 -7.22
N GLN A 276 -7.68 -18.71 -6.18
CA GLN A 276 -6.21 -18.63 -6.16
C GLN A 276 -5.63 -19.77 -5.31
N GLY A 277 -5.08 -20.79 -5.97
CA GLY A 277 -4.52 -21.95 -5.28
C GLY A 277 -3.28 -21.65 -4.44
N ASN A 278 -2.48 -20.65 -4.80
CA ASN A 278 -1.34 -20.20 -3.99
C ASN A 278 -1.73 -19.02 -3.09
N THR A 279 -2.27 -19.33 -1.90
CA THR A 279 -2.80 -18.32 -0.97
C THR A 279 -1.72 -17.47 -0.26
N GLN A 280 -0.43 -17.81 -0.43
CA GLN A 280 0.70 -17.04 0.08
C GLN A 280 1.02 -15.79 -0.78
N ILE A 281 0.46 -15.71 -1.99
CA ILE A 281 0.63 -14.55 -2.87
C ILE A 281 -0.43 -13.50 -2.53
N SER A 282 -0.01 -12.45 -1.84
CA SER A 282 -0.86 -11.31 -1.52
C SER A 282 -0.86 -10.26 -2.65
N ARG A 283 -1.67 -9.21 -2.50
CA ARG A 283 -1.67 -8.02 -3.36
C ARG A 283 -0.25 -7.51 -3.65
N LYS A 284 0.63 -7.47 -2.63
CA LYS A 284 2.01 -6.99 -2.76
C LYS A 284 2.80 -7.77 -3.82
N LYS A 285 2.62 -9.10 -3.85
CA LYS A 285 3.28 -9.98 -4.84
C LYS A 285 2.53 -10.04 -6.18
N LEU A 286 1.28 -9.60 -6.24
CA LEU A 286 0.50 -9.50 -7.48
C LEU A 286 0.83 -8.22 -8.29
N LEU A 287 1.21 -7.13 -7.61
CA LEU A 287 1.54 -5.84 -8.25
C LEU A 287 2.56 -5.95 -9.40
N PRO A 288 3.71 -6.65 -9.24
CA PRO A 288 4.67 -6.80 -10.33
C PRO A 288 4.11 -7.56 -11.54
N LEU A 289 3.27 -8.57 -11.31
CA LEU A 289 2.63 -9.33 -12.39
C LEU A 289 1.64 -8.47 -13.19
N LEU A 290 0.94 -7.56 -12.52
CA LEU A 290 0.06 -6.60 -13.19
C LEU A 290 0.87 -5.57 -13.99
N GLN A 291 2.01 -5.12 -13.49
CA GLN A 291 2.95 -4.28 -14.27
C GLN A 291 3.48 -5.00 -15.51
N GLU A 292 3.82 -6.28 -15.38
CA GLU A 292 4.21 -7.15 -16.51
C GLU A 292 3.07 -7.28 -17.52
N ALA A 293 1.84 -7.54 -17.06
CA ALA A 293 0.68 -7.66 -17.92
C ALA A 293 0.40 -6.38 -18.72
N LEU A 294 0.50 -5.21 -18.07
CA LEU A 294 0.39 -3.93 -18.77
C LEU A 294 1.51 -3.76 -19.81
N SER A 295 2.74 -4.18 -19.49
CA SER A 295 3.87 -4.12 -20.44
C SER A 295 3.60 -4.98 -21.68
N ALA A 296 3.20 -6.23 -21.48
CA ALA A 296 2.85 -7.15 -22.56
C ALA A 296 1.70 -6.63 -23.43
N TYR A 297 0.71 -5.99 -22.83
CA TYR A 297 -0.41 -5.38 -23.56
C TYR A 297 0.06 -4.26 -24.50
N PHE A 298 0.91 -3.35 -24.04
CA PHE A 298 1.43 -2.28 -24.88
C PHE A 298 2.43 -2.74 -25.93
N GLU A 299 3.23 -3.77 -25.64
CA GLU A 299 4.10 -4.41 -26.63
C GLU A 299 3.29 -5.02 -27.77
N SER A 300 2.16 -5.68 -27.45
CA SER A 300 1.27 -6.27 -28.45
C SER A 300 0.62 -5.24 -29.38
N MET A 301 0.41 -4.00 -28.91
CA MET A 301 -0.11 -2.90 -29.71
C MET A 301 0.94 -2.18 -30.56
N ARG A 302 2.24 -2.36 -30.26
CA ARG A 302 3.34 -1.76 -31.05
C ARG A 302 3.72 -2.59 -32.26
N ILE A 303 3.38 -3.88 -32.27
CA ILE A 303 3.59 -4.76 -33.43
C ILE A 303 2.48 -4.44 -34.45
N PRO A 304 2.79 -3.90 -35.63
CA PRO A 304 1.79 -3.69 -36.66
C PRO A 304 1.17 -5.03 -37.02
N SER A 305 -0.15 -5.10 -37.13
CA SER A 305 -0.89 -6.25 -37.65
C SER A 305 -0.59 -6.44 -39.15
N GLY A 306 0.62 -6.88 -39.47
CA GLY A 306 1.12 -6.95 -40.84
C GLY A 306 2.39 -7.77 -40.92
N GLN A 307 2.23 -9.10 -40.83
CA GLN A 307 2.93 -10.12 -41.62
C GLN A 307 2.67 -11.50 -41.01
N LEU A 308 1.52 -12.08 -41.38
CA LEU A 308 1.38 -13.52 -41.47
C LEU A 308 1.46 -13.87 -42.97
N GLU A 309 2.19 -14.94 -43.26
CA GLU A 309 2.54 -15.51 -44.58
C GLU A 309 3.83 -14.98 -45.21
N THR A 310 4.93 -15.75 -45.11
CA THR A 310 5.29 -16.76 -46.13
C THR A 310 6.39 -17.68 -45.58
N GLU A 311 6.23 -18.98 -45.80
CA GLU A 311 7.23 -20.04 -45.59
C GLU A 311 8.56 -19.73 -46.30
N GLY A 312 9.68 -20.22 -45.77
CA GLY A 312 10.86 -20.46 -46.62
C GLY A 312 12.23 -20.46 -45.94
N VAL A 313 12.67 -21.68 -45.57
CA VAL A 313 14.05 -22.18 -45.68
C VAL A 313 15.09 -21.72 -44.64
N CYS A 314 15.45 -22.68 -43.79
CA CYS A 314 16.73 -22.75 -43.08
C CYS A 314 17.93 -22.63 -44.05
N ARG A 315 18.91 -21.79 -43.71
CA ARG A 315 20.32 -22.11 -43.99
C ARG A 315 21.28 -21.40 -43.05
N GLU A 316 22.08 -22.23 -42.40
CA GLU A 316 23.31 -21.90 -41.67
C GLU A 316 24.31 -21.18 -42.59
N GLN A 317 25.10 -20.24 -42.06
CA GLN A 317 26.55 -20.44 -41.82
C GLN A 317 27.26 -19.12 -41.45
N ALA A 318 28.33 -19.33 -40.69
CA ALA A 318 29.16 -18.36 -39.99
C ALA A 318 30.25 -17.71 -40.86
N ASP A 319 30.89 -16.71 -40.23
CA ASP A 319 32.24 -16.17 -40.44
C ASP A 319 32.57 -15.44 -41.75
N ARG A 320 32.96 -14.16 -41.64
CA ARG A 320 34.37 -13.72 -41.56
C ARG A 320 34.49 -12.18 -41.59
N GLU A 321 35.05 -11.65 -40.52
CA GLU A 321 36.27 -10.83 -40.46
C GLU A 321 36.65 -9.81 -41.56
N LEU A 322 37.09 -8.63 -41.04
CA LEU A 322 38.22 -7.77 -41.43
C LEU A 322 37.96 -6.40 -42.09
N ASP A 323 38.40 -5.38 -41.33
CA ASP A 323 39.25 -4.25 -41.71
C ASP A 323 38.85 -3.33 -42.88
N ARG A 324 38.79 -2.02 -42.62
CA ARG A 324 39.97 -1.13 -42.66
C ARG A 324 39.59 0.35 -42.64
N ALA A 325 40.44 1.10 -41.94
CA ALA A 325 40.52 2.54 -41.74
C ALA A 325 40.28 3.48 -42.93
N GLY A 326 39.90 4.73 -42.58
CA GLY A 326 39.99 5.89 -43.47
C GLY A 326 39.65 7.21 -42.76
N ASN A 327 40.65 7.83 -42.11
CA ASN A 327 40.62 9.20 -41.60
C ASN A 327 40.40 10.22 -42.72
N SER A 328 39.73 11.36 -42.45
CA SER A 328 40.32 12.70 -42.65
C SER A 328 39.39 13.89 -42.29
N LEU A 329 39.93 14.74 -41.41
CA LEU A 329 40.04 16.21 -41.48
C LEU A 329 38.83 17.11 -41.17
N PHE A 330 38.93 17.75 -39.99
CA PHE A 330 38.42 19.11 -39.68
C PHE A 330 39.27 20.18 -40.40
N PRO A 331 38.73 21.38 -40.69
CA PRO A 331 38.78 22.54 -39.75
C PRO A 331 37.50 23.42 -39.88
N GLY A 332 37.08 24.32 -38.98
CA GLY A 332 37.61 24.96 -37.79
C GLY A 332 36.85 26.30 -37.63
N LEU A 333 36.78 26.80 -36.39
CA LEU A 333 36.56 28.21 -35.96
C LEU A 333 35.13 28.72 -35.63
N SER A 334 34.94 28.86 -34.30
CA SER A 334 34.48 30.05 -33.53
C SER A 334 33.08 30.63 -33.75
N GLN A 335 32.27 30.64 -32.69
CA GLN A 335 31.87 31.86 -31.96
C GLN A 335 31.04 31.54 -30.70
N ASP A 336 31.12 32.47 -29.76
CA ASP A 336 30.66 32.50 -28.38
C ASP A 336 29.12 32.46 -28.16
N GLU A 337 28.76 32.08 -26.93
CA GLU A 337 27.61 32.50 -26.10
C GLU A 337 26.18 32.28 -26.63
N GLU A 338 25.47 31.31 -26.03
CA GLU A 338 24.21 31.53 -25.28
C GLU A 338 23.71 30.17 -24.74
N GLU A 339 23.61 30.03 -23.42
CA GLU A 339 22.86 28.92 -22.80
C GLU A 339 21.41 28.93 -23.33
N PRO A 340 20.85 27.78 -23.73
CA PRO A 340 19.45 27.74 -24.13
C PRO A 340 18.58 28.13 -22.93
N PRO A 341 17.56 29.00 -23.12
CA PRO A 341 16.71 29.42 -22.02
C PRO A 341 16.03 28.20 -21.40
N LEU A 342 16.20 28.05 -20.08
CA LEU A 342 15.48 27.05 -19.31
C LEU A 342 13.98 27.22 -19.59
N PRO A 343 13.24 26.15 -19.91
CA PRO A 343 11.80 26.24 -20.09
C PRO A 343 11.18 26.76 -18.78
N PRO A 344 10.18 27.66 -18.86
CA PRO A 344 9.50 28.12 -17.65
C PRO A 344 8.97 26.92 -16.88
N THR A 345 9.13 26.98 -15.56
CA THR A 345 8.63 25.97 -14.63
C THR A 345 7.18 25.67 -14.96
N PRO A 346 6.81 24.42 -15.30
CA PRO A 346 5.43 24.09 -15.57
C PRO A 346 4.63 24.31 -14.29
N MET A 347 3.88 25.41 -14.26
CA MET A 347 2.93 25.74 -13.22
C MET A 347 1.67 24.89 -13.43
N ASN A 348 1.80 23.59 -13.20
CA ASN A 348 0.68 22.65 -13.12
C ASN A 348 0.61 22.08 -11.70
N SER A 349 0.34 22.96 -10.74
CA SER A 349 -0.35 22.57 -9.52
C SER A 349 -1.85 22.57 -9.85
N LEU A 350 -2.29 21.48 -10.49
CA LEU A 350 -3.69 21.11 -10.56
C LEU A 350 -3.77 19.66 -10.08
N VAL A 351 -3.59 19.50 -8.76
CA VAL A 351 -4.27 18.42 -8.06
C VAL A 351 -5.72 18.88 -8.05
N ASP A 352 -6.50 18.41 -9.03
CA ASP A 352 -7.86 18.89 -9.33
C ASP A 352 -8.91 18.58 -8.25
N GLU A 353 -8.50 18.22 -7.03
CA GLU A 353 -9.36 18.26 -5.84
C GLU A 353 -8.47 18.06 -4.61
N CYS A 354 -8.48 19.02 -3.68
CA CYS A 354 -7.95 18.79 -2.36
C CYS A 354 -8.78 17.66 -1.72
N PRO A 355 -8.19 16.65 -1.04
CA PRO A 355 -8.95 15.67 -0.25
C PRO A 355 -9.86 16.31 0.82
N LEU A 356 -9.72 17.62 1.06
CA LEU A 356 -10.52 18.44 1.97
C LEU A 356 -11.62 19.25 1.26
N ASP A 357 -11.69 19.26 -0.09
CA ASP A 357 -12.68 20.04 -0.85
C ASP A 357 -14.12 19.57 -0.62
N GLN A 358 -14.31 18.29 -0.25
CA GLN A 358 -15.62 17.76 0.15
C GLN A 358 -15.92 17.92 1.65
N GLY A 359 -15.13 18.75 2.35
CA GLY A 359 -15.13 18.86 3.79
C GLY A 359 -14.34 17.73 4.46
N LEU A 360 -13.89 17.96 5.70
CA LEU A 360 -13.30 16.91 6.52
C LEU A 360 -14.28 15.72 6.58
N PRO A 361 -13.81 14.46 6.48
CA PRO A 361 -14.65 13.30 6.77
C PRO A 361 -15.43 13.54 8.06
N LYS A 362 -16.65 13.00 8.18
CA LYS A 362 -17.39 12.97 9.45
C LYS A 362 -16.76 12.01 10.48
N LEU A 363 -15.43 11.94 10.49
CA LEU A 363 -14.61 11.31 11.50
C LEU A 363 -14.17 12.43 12.42
N SER A 364 -14.88 12.59 13.55
CA SER A 364 -14.48 13.57 14.55
C SER A 364 -13.24 13.06 15.30
N ALA A 365 -12.49 13.98 15.91
CA ALA A 365 -11.34 13.59 16.73
C ALA A 365 -11.76 12.62 17.85
N GLU A 366 -12.98 12.80 18.36
CA GLU A 366 -13.61 11.94 19.37
C GLU A 366 -13.87 10.52 18.82
N ALA A 367 -14.27 10.37 17.55
CA ALA A 367 -14.48 9.05 16.94
C ALA A 367 -13.16 8.29 16.74
N ILE A 368 -12.09 8.99 16.36
CA ILE A 368 -10.74 8.39 16.28
C ILE A 368 -10.26 8.01 17.69
N PHE A 369 -10.48 8.90 18.66
CA PHE A 369 -10.13 8.65 20.06
C PHE A 369 -10.87 7.46 20.65
N GLU A 370 -12.17 7.33 20.41
CA GLU A 370 -12.96 6.20 20.90
C GLU A 370 -12.41 4.88 20.33
N LYS A 371 -12.06 4.87 19.04
CA LYS A 371 -11.43 3.71 18.40
C LYS A 371 -10.05 3.40 18.98
N CYS A 372 -9.19 4.41 19.17
CA CYS A 372 -7.88 4.22 19.82
C CYS A 372 -8.02 3.74 21.27
N SER A 373 -9.00 4.25 22.02
CA SER A 373 -9.27 3.85 23.40
C SER A 373 -9.80 2.41 23.48
N GLN A 374 -10.64 1.99 22.52
CA GLN A 374 -11.09 0.59 22.41
C GLN A 374 -9.92 -0.39 22.19
N ILE A 375 -8.87 0.02 21.48
CA ILE A 375 -7.64 -0.78 21.32
C ILE A 375 -6.97 -0.98 22.68
N SER A 376 -6.87 0.05 23.52
CA SER A 376 -6.29 -0.04 24.87
C SER A 376 -7.18 -0.79 25.88
N GLN A 377 -8.50 -0.76 25.68
CA GLN A 377 -9.50 -1.32 26.60
C GLN A 377 -9.93 -2.75 26.26
N SER A 378 -9.26 -3.44 25.33
CA SER A 378 -9.53 -4.84 24.97
C SER A 378 -9.16 -5.80 26.11
N GLN A 379 -9.79 -5.64 27.28
CA GLN A 379 -9.82 -6.58 28.38
C GLN A 379 -11.10 -7.42 28.25
N SER A 380 -10.92 -8.70 27.96
CA SER A 380 -11.88 -9.82 28.12
C SER A 380 -13.35 -9.46 28.42
N ALA A 381 -14.17 -9.40 27.37
CA ALA A 381 -15.62 -9.41 27.49
C ALA A 381 -16.21 -10.81 27.80
N THR A 382 -15.45 -11.70 28.45
CA THR A 382 -15.89 -13.09 28.75
C THR A 382 -15.95 -13.43 30.25
N ALA A 383 -15.95 -12.44 31.15
CA ALA A 383 -15.98 -12.70 32.61
C ALA A 383 -17.20 -12.18 33.39
N SER A 384 -18.29 -11.73 32.75
CA SER A 384 -19.42 -11.11 33.49
C SER A 384 -20.84 -11.63 33.19
N LEU A 385 -20.98 -12.81 32.58
CA LEU A 385 -22.27 -13.52 32.46
C LEU A 385 -22.21 -14.90 33.14
N SER A 386 -21.91 -14.91 34.44
CA SER A 386 -22.25 -16.03 35.33
C SER A 386 -22.24 -15.55 36.78
N THR A 387 -23.27 -14.81 37.16
CA THR A 387 -23.83 -14.80 38.53
C THR A 387 -25.08 -13.95 38.55
N LYS A 388 -26.24 -14.58 38.31
CA LYS A 388 -27.45 -14.47 39.14
C LYS A 388 -28.49 -15.45 38.65
#